data_AF-A0A961XE17-F1
#
_entry.id   AF-A0A961XE17-F1
#
_cell.length_a   1.000
_cell.length_b   1.000
_cell.length_c   1.000
_cell.angle_alpha   90.00
_cell.angle_beta   90.00
_cell.angle_gamma   90.00
#
_symmetry.space_group_name_H-M   'P 1'
#
loop_
_entity.id
_entity.type
_entity.pdbx_description
1 polymer ?
#
loop_
_entity_poly.entity_id
_entity_poly.type
_entity_poly.pdbx_seq_one_letter_code
_entity_poly.pdbx_strand_id
1 'polypeptide(L)'
;MLAAPTLCAPTPTQEWTPTQEWLTSRTFTFRVEPAGKTISETFAFHRNGFVIGYSHPNEMFWDVEADTVRILDQNGKATCLLKPLPTGHGGGALAGFFRNPAADYAPTGVTHILEENASDYHAKIQSFDLFDTLVARRCYAPLAVFRNVEAKSGVANFAARRHAVEMAMFGRRTYGLDDIYDLLVAEAFLTPRQARVLRLMELEEEWDTLFPIREVIAHVNPDDIVISDMYLPHSFVQRVLKEKCGLDNRLYLSNYGKHHRQIWPGILELHPLRSHFGDNLHADIVGPSEFGIQPVYVTISKWSKSEDILHGAGLGAYAHAVRQARLQTFHRTPETANVLKAQLSVNIPLMLLGAFWIRHCAADFGADKILTSARDCNLWHEMLGCRHFARCGMPPAAYIGISRTLCYEESDAYEAYLRSNLGMRSLLVDMVGTGKSLTALVERLDLKDRVAPCILVADPDAVQGALKLEALLLRDFFRYRVFVEGLNASLEGSAVAAASDRHGARILTQPNEFGASMRSVITESRALFRSFLADLDTFQPPDDIPSLAVLRAAAESIVEELPAQARKLEILLLEQGRNLARGSVVNIGGEKIAMGASRG
;
A
#
# COMPACT_ATOMS: atom_id res chain seq x y z
N MET A 1 -30.36 -25.96 68.83
CA MET A 1 -30.85 -25.61 67.48
C MET A 1 -31.08 -24.10 67.45
N LEU A 2 -30.12 -23.34 66.93
CA LEU A 2 -30.23 -21.91 66.69
C LEU A 2 -29.94 -21.72 65.19
N ALA A 3 -30.89 -21.15 64.48
CA ALA A 3 -30.85 -20.94 63.04
C ALA A 3 -29.80 -19.87 62.69
N ALA A 4 -28.99 -20.13 61.68
CA ALA A 4 -28.02 -19.20 61.13
C ALA A 4 -28.73 -18.13 60.26
N PRO A 5 -28.27 -16.86 60.28
CA PRO A 5 -28.83 -15.82 59.44
C PRO A 5 -28.42 -16.03 57.97
N THR A 6 -29.40 -15.89 57.09
CA THR A 6 -29.28 -15.98 55.64
C THR A 6 -28.52 -14.76 55.11
N LEU A 7 -27.30 -14.98 54.60
CA LEU A 7 -26.60 -13.97 53.79
C LEU A 7 -27.33 -13.86 52.44
N CYS A 8 -27.92 -12.69 52.17
CA CYS A 8 -28.40 -12.34 50.84
C CYS A 8 -27.24 -12.43 49.84
N ALA A 9 -27.46 -13.14 48.74
CA ALA A 9 -26.56 -13.11 47.60
C ALA A 9 -26.40 -11.66 47.11
N PRO A 10 -25.18 -11.21 46.73
CA PRO A 10 -25.02 -9.93 46.07
C PRO A 10 -25.83 -9.94 44.76
N THR A 11 -26.65 -8.92 44.58
CA THR A 11 -27.36 -8.63 43.34
C THR A 11 -26.38 -8.60 42.17
N PRO A 12 -26.72 -9.10 40.96
CA PRO A 12 -25.81 -9.04 39.82
C PRO A 12 -25.57 -7.56 39.48
N THR A 13 -24.33 -7.09 39.67
CA THR A 13 -23.89 -5.85 39.06
C THR A 13 -24.08 -6.00 37.56
N GLN A 14 -24.98 -5.19 36.99
CA GLN A 14 -25.22 -5.12 35.55
C GLN A 14 -23.87 -5.02 34.83
N GLU A 15 -23.55 -6.00 33.97
CA GLU A 15 -22.32 -6.00 33.18
C GLU A 15 -22.33 -4.74 32.30
N TRP A 16 -21.53 -3.75 32.70
CA TRP A 16 -21.37 -2.51 31.95
C TRP A 16 -20.50 -2.79 30.72
N THR A 17 -20.98 -2.43 29.53
CA THR A 17 -20.23 -2.61 28.27
C THR A 17 -19.70 -1.25 27.78
N PRO A 18 -18.40 -1.13 27.47
CA PRO A 18 -17.81 0.13 27.02
C PRO A 18 -18.27 0.44 25.59
N THR A 19 -18.83 1.63 25.38
CA THR A 19 -19.16 2.13 24.03
C THR A 19 -17.96 2.79 23.38
N GLN A 20 -17.95 2.88 22.04
CA GLN A 20 -16.91 3.61 21.30
C GLN A 20 -16.81 5.07 21.77
N GLU A 21 -17.95 5.73 21.96
CA GLU A 21 -18.03 7.10 22.49
C GLU A 21 -17.35 7.19 23.86
N TRP A 22 -17.66 6.27 24.78
CA TRP A 22 -17.06 6.23 26.12
C TRP A 22 -15.54 6.07 26.07
N LEU A 23 -15.03 5.18 25.20
CA LEU A 23 -13.60 4.94 25.02
C LEU A 23 -12.87 6.17 24.49
N THR A 24 -13.45 6.84 23.50
CA THR A 24 -12.82 7.99 22.83
C THR A 24 -12.88 9.29 23.63
N SER A 25 -13.70 9.36 24.68
CA SER A 25 -13.89 10.56 25.50
C SER A 25 -13.11 10.54 26.82
N ARG A 26 -12.08 9.69 26.94
CA ARG A 26 -11.35 9.44 28.19
C ARG A 26 -9.86 9.23 27.97
N THR A 27 -9.11 9.50 29.03
CA THR A 27 -7.69 9.14 29.13
C THR A 27 -7.52 7.99 30.11
N PHE A 28 -6.61 7.07 29.78
CA PHE A 28 -6.35 5.89 30.56
C PHE A 28 -4.89 5.83 31.02
N THR A 29 -4.69 5.34 32.24
CA THR A 29 -3.40 4.82 32.68
C THR A 29 -3.28 3.38 32.20
N PHE A 30 -2.30 3.13 31.33
CA PHE A 30 -1.96 1.79 30.85
C PHE A 30 -0.90 1.17 31.74
N ARG A 31 -1.25 0.08 32.44
CA ARG A 31 -0.36 -0.71 33.32
C ARG A 31 -0.23 -2.16 32.85
N VAL A 32 0.85 -2.80 33.28
CA VAL A 32 1.06 -4.24 33.09
C VAL A 32 1.38 -4.97 34.39
N GLU A 33 0.69 -6.09 34.60
CA GLU A 33 0.86 -6.99 35.75
C GLU A 33 1.51 -8.33 35.33
N PRO A 34 2.31 -8.99 36.19
CA PRO A 34 2.57 -8.70 37.61
C PRO A 34 3.70 -7.67 37.84
N ALA A 35 4.25 -7.08 36.78
CA ALA A 35 5.38 -6.15 36.89
C ALA A 35 5.01 -4.83 37.58
N GLY A 36 3.71 -4.53 37.74
CA GLY A 36 3.20 -3.25 38.27
C GLY A 36 3.64 -2.01 37.48
N LYS A 37 4.13 -2.18 36.24
CA LYS A 37 4.75 -1.10 35.47
C LYS A 37 3.69 -0.29 34.74
N THR A 38 3.67 1.02 34.96
CA THR A 38 2.94 1.96 34.10
C THR A 38 3.66 2.13 32.77
N ILE A 39 2.98 1.82 31.67
CA ILE A 39 3.47 1.99 30.30
C ILE A 39 3.15 3.40 29.79
N SER A 40 1.95 3.92 30.07
CA SER A 40 1.54 5.27 29.68
C SER A 40 0.49 5.82 30.64
N GLU A 41 0.54 7.11 30.93
CA GLU A 41 -0.51 7.84 31.67
C GLU A 41 -1.42 8.66 30.73
N THR A 42 -1.12 8.61 29.43
CA THR A 42 -1.79 9.39 28.39
C THR A 42 -2.46 8.51 27.34
N PHE A 43 -2.63 7.22 27.62
CA PHE A 43 -3.24 6.29 26.66
C PHE A 43 -4.67 6.75 26.34
N ALA A 44 -4.97 6.94 25.06
CA ALA A 44 -6.32 7.29 24.61
C ALA A 44 -6.66 6.60 23.30
N PHE A 45 -7.95 6.40 23.09
CA PHE A 45 -8.51 5.77 21.91
C PHE A 45 -8.88 6.83 20.87
N HIS A 46 -8.27 6.78 19.69
CA HIS A 46 -8.65 7.66 18.59
C HIS A 46 -9.91 7.12 17.89
N ARG A 47 -10.87 7.99 17.55
CA ARG A 47 -12.15 7.61 16.92
C ARG A 47 -12.03 6.80 15.61
N ASN A 48 -10.91 6.94 14.91
CA ASN A 48 -10.63 6.20 13.67
C ASN A 48 -9.87 4.88 13.90
N GLY A 49 -9.85 4.35 15.14
CA GLY A 49 -9.29 3.03 15.45
C GLY A 49 -7.79 3.02 15.74
N PHE A 50 -7.15 4.18 15.92
CA PHE A 50 -5.74 4.27 16.32
C PHE A 50 -5.59 4.40 17.84
N VAL A 51 -4.48 3.91 18.39
CA VAL A 51 -4.05 4.19 19.76
C VAL A 51 -3.18 5.45 19.77
N ILE A 52 -3.40 6.36 20.73
CA ILE A 52 -2.61 7.59 20.89
C ILE A 52 -2.15 7.79 22.34
N GLY A 53 -1.12 8.63 22.53
CA GLY A 53 -0.47 8.84 23.83
C GLY A 53 0.40 7.65 24.29
N TYR A 54 0.63 6.72 23.39
CA TYR A 54 1.52 5.58 23.47
C TYR A 54 1.77 5.08 22.04
N SER A 55 2.92 4.46 21.78
CA SER A 55 3.25 3.93 20.45
C SER A 55 4.11 2.68 20.58
N HIS A 56 3.57 1.54 20.13
CA HIS A 56 4.30 0.28 20.06
C HIS A 56 3.68 -0.65 19.01
N PRO A 57 4.48 -1.43 18.25
CA PRO A 57 3.97 -2.25 17.14
C PRO A 57 2.92 -3.30 17.54
N ASN A 58 2.88 -3.70 18.81
CA ASN A 58 1.92 -4.69 19.32
C ASN A 58 0.57 -4.07 19.71
N GLU A 59 0.46 -2.75 19.82
CA GLU A 59 -0.74 -2.05 20.27
C GLU A 59 -0.92 -0.75 19.47
N MET A 60 -1.15 -0.88 18.16
CA MET A 60 -1.28 0.28 17.27
C MET A 60 -2.74 0.65 16.98
N PHE A 61 -3.60 -0.35 16.92
CA PHE A 61 -5.01 -0.16 16.57
C PHE A 61 -5.93 -0.74 17.65
N TRP A 62 -7.19 -0.36 17.55
CA TRP A 62 -8.23 -0.89 18.39
C TRP A 62 -9.56 -0.94 17.66
N ASP A 63 -10.42 -1.84 18.10
CA ASP A 63 -11.83 -1.87 17.74
C ASP A 63 -12.66 -2.51 18.86
N VAL A 64 -13.95 -2.65 18.61
CA VAL A 64 -14.89 -3.34 19.49
C VAL A 64 -15.55 -4.46 18.69
N GLU A 65 -15.47 -5.68 19.21
CA GLU A 65 -16.16 -6.84 18.66
C GLU A 65 -17.05 -7.45 19.75
N ALA A 66 -18.36 -7.46 19.48
CA ALA A 66 -19.39 -7.75 20.48
C ALA A 66 -19.19 -6.86 21.73
N ASP A 67 -18.84 -7.46 22.86
CA ASP A 67 -18.69 -6.76 24.15
C ASP A 67 -17.22 -6.70 24.60
N THR A 68 -16.28 -6.87 23.68
CA THR A 68 -14.83 -6.91 23.97
C THR A 68 -14.10 -5.82 23.19
N VAL A 69 -13.29 -5.05 23.90
CA VAL A 69 -12.36 -4.09 23.29
C VAL A 69 -11.12 -4.85 22.86
N ARG A 70 -10.77 -4.82 21.58
CA ARG A 70 -9.57 -5.50 21.09
C ARG A 70 -8.46 -4.48 20.87
N ILE A 71 -7.29 -4.76 21.41
CA ILE A 71 -6.05 -4.07 21.05
C ILE A 71 -5.36 -4.90 19.99
N LEU A 72 -5.02 -4.29 18.87
CA LEU A 72 -4.47 -4.95 17.70
C LEU A 72 -3.05 -4.49 17.42
N ASP A 73 -2.22 -5.42 16.96
CA ASP A 73 -0.88 -5.10 16.47
C ASP A 73 -0.91 -4.47 15.06
N GLN A 74 0.28 -4.14 14.56
CA GLN A 74 0.49 -3.67 13.18
C GLN A 74 -0.01 -4.61 12.07
N ASN A 75 -0.33 -5.86 12.40
CA ASN A 75 -0.85 -6.85 11.46
C ASN A 75 -2.38 -7.00 11.56
N GLY A 76 -3.03 -6.31 12.51
CA GLY A 76 -4.47 -6.41 12.79
C GLY A 76 -4.87 -7.55 13.70
N LYS A 77 -3.90 -8.29 14.23
CA LYS A 77 -4.17 -9.40 15.13
C LYS A 77 -4.30 -8.89 16.56
N ALA A 78 -5.30 -9.41 17.26
CA ALA A 78 -5.56 -9.03 18.65
C ALA A 78 -4.42 -9.50 19.57
N THR A 79 -3.72 -8.53 20.16
CA THR A 79 -2.70 -8.73 21.19
C THR A 79 -3.29 -8.64 22.58
N CYS A 80 -4.47 -8.02 22.72
CA CYS A 80 -5.20 -8.04 23.98
C CYS A 80 -6.70 -8.01 23.73
N LEU A 81 -7.44 -8.80 24.51
CA LEU A 81 -8.90 -8.80 24.55
C LEU A 81 -9.32 -8.23 25.90
N LEU A 82 -9.62 -6.94 25.92
CA LEU A 82 -9.92 -6.17 27.11
C LEU A 82 -11.40 -6.27 27.46
N LYS A 83 -11.67 -6.60 28.72
CA LYS A 83 -13.02 -6.65 29.30
C LYS A 83 -13.14 -5.73 30.50
N PRO A 84 -14.35 -5.23 30.81
CA PRO A 84 -14.64 -4.49 32.03
C PRO A 84 -14.16 -5.22 33.28
N LEU A 85 -13.38 -4.54 34.10
CA LEU A 85 -13.09 -4.96 35.46
C LEU A 85 -14.24 -4.49 36.36
N PRO A 86 -14.79 -5.36 37.22
CA PRO A 86 -15.77 -4.94 38.22
C PRO A 86 -15.06 -4.06 39.26
N THR A 87 -15.23 -2.73 39.15
CA THR A 87 -14.67 -1.76 40.08
C THR A 87 -15.74 -1.30 41.07
N GLY A 88 -15.45 -1.38 42.37
CA GLY A 88 -16.32 -0.88 43.46
C GLY A 88 -16.32 0.64 43.64
N HIS A 89 -15.52 1.35 42.85
CA HIS A 89 -15.44 2.82 42.79
C HIS A 89 -15.63 3.21 41.33
N GLY A 90 -16.54 4.16 41.06
CA GLY A 90 -17.17 4.40 39.75
C GLY A 90 -16.29 4.96 38.61
N GLY A 91 -15.05 4.49 38.46
CA GLY A 91 -14.24 4.65 37.25
C GLY A 91 -14.20 3.36 36.44
N GLY A 92 -14.32 3.46 35.12
CA GLY A 92 -14.30 2.28 34.24
C GLY A 92 -12.86 1.80 34.04
N ALA A 93 -12.61 0.53 34.39
CA ALA A 93 -11.33 -0.13 34.12
C ALA A 93 -11.52 -1.30 33.16
N LEU A 94 -10.52 -1.55 32.32
CA LEU A 94 -10.50 -2.65 31.37
C LEU A 94 -9.25 -3.50 31.60
N ALA A 95 -9.36 -4.82 31.50
CA ALA A 95 -8.20 -5.70 31.56
C ALA A 95 -8.31 -6.92 30.65
N GLY A 96 -7.15 -7.46 30.29
CA GLY A 96 -7.03 -8.64 29.44
C GLY A 96 -5.60 -9.17 29.40
N PHE A 97 -5.47 -10.47 29.10
CA PHE A 97 -4.15 -11.06 28.92
C PHE A 97 -3.50 -10.59 27.62
N PHE A 98 -2.23 -10.23 27.70
CA PHE A 98 -1.40 -9.99 26.53
C PHE A 98 -1.14 -11.31 25.80
N ARG A 99 -1.23 -11.27 24.48
CA ARG A 99 -0.97 -12.36 23.55
C ARG A 99 0.30 -12.04 22.77
N ASN A 100 1.31 -12.90 22.85
CA ASN A 100 2.62 -12.63 22.29
C ASN A 100 2.66 -12.89 20.77
N PRO A 101 2.85 -11.87 19.91
CA PRO A 101 2.94 -12.07 18.46
C PRO A 101 4.12 -12.96 18.03
N ALA A 102 5.18 -13.06 18.82
CA ALA A 102 6.31 -13.94 18.55
C ALA A 102 6.04 -15.41 18.87
N ALA A 103 4.99 -15.71 19.65
CA ALA A 103 4.59 -17.05 20.05
C ALA A 103 3.18 -17.39 19.52
N ASP A 104 2.90 -17.00 18.27
CA ASP A 104 1.61 -17.23 17.59
C ASP A 104 0.41 -16.78 18.42
N TYR A 105 0.53 -15.61 19.05
CA TYR A 105 -0.52 -15.00 19.87
C TYR A 105 -0.99 -15.87 21.03
N ALA A 106 -0.12 -16.78 21.51
CA ALA A 106 -0.36 -17.51 22.74
C ALA A 106 -0.56 -16.53 23.91
N PRO A 107 -1.57 -16.77 24.77
CA PRO A 107 -1.76 -15.98 25.98
C PRO A 107 -0.51 -16.03 26.87
N THR A 108 -0.15 -14.89 27.44
CA THR A 108 0.95 -14.77 28.40
C THR A 108 0.42 -14.60 29.81
N GLY A 109 1.29 -14.75 30.81
CA GLY A 109 0.97 -14.38 32.19
C GLY A 109 0.93 -12.87 32.43
N VAL A 110 1.13 -12.05 31.39
CA VAL A 110 1.09 -10.59 31.49
C VAL A 110 -0.34 -10.11 31.27
N THR A 111 -0.85 -9.30 32.19
CA THR A 111 -2.18 -8.67 32.06
C THR A 111 -2.00 -7.20 31.74
N HIS A 112 -2.65 -6.74 30.67
CA HIS A 112 -2.79 -5.33 30.36
C HIS A 112 -3.99 -4.77 31.11
N ILE A 113 -3.82 -3.62 31.75
CA ILE A 113 -4.88 -2.94 32.50
C ILE A 113 -4.94 -1.48 32.02
N LEU A 114 -6.13 -1.02 31.64
CA LEU A 114 -6.44 0.37 31.34
C LEU A 114 -7.38 0.91 32.40
N GLU A 115 -6.92 1.88 33.18
CA GLU A 115 -7.71 2.53 34.23
C GLU A 115 -8.01 3.97 33.81
N GLU A 116 -9.29 4.35 33.76
CA GLU A 116 -9.66 5.75 33.55
C GLU A 116 -8.95 6.66 34.57
N ASN A 117 -8.34 7.73 34.09
CA ASN A 117 -7.64 8.70 34.93
C ASN A 117 -8.18 10.12 34.72
N ALA A 118 -7.76 11.05 35.59
CA ALA A 118 -8.25 12.43 35.58
C ALA A 118 -7.62 13.31 34.48
N SER A 119 -6.76 12.76 33.62
CA SER A 119 -6.07 13.53 32.58
C SER A 119 -7.03 13.95 31.47
N ASP A 120 -6.92 15.20 31.05
CA ASP A 120 -7.65 15.77 29.92
C ASP A 120 -6.98 15.48 28.56
N TYR A 121 -5.95 14.62 28.52
CA TYR A 121 -5.18 14.35 27.32
C TYR A 121 -6.06 14.03 26.10
N HIS A 122 -7.14 13.25 26.27
CA HIS A 122 -8.12 12.96 25.21
C HIS A 122 -8.76 14.21 24.58
N ALA A 123 -8.98 15.27 25.34
CA ALA A 123 -9.59 16.53 24.91
C ALA A 123 -8.59 17.50 24.25
N LYS A 124 -7.28 17.24 24.36
CA LYS A 124 -6.24 18.02 23.67
C LYS A 124 -6.24 17.72 22.17
N ILE A 125 -5.97 18.75 21.37
CA ILE A 125 -5.96 18.65 19.90
C ILE A 125 -4.56 18.37 19.36
N GLN A 126 -4.49 17.99 18.09
CA GLN A 126 -3.26 17.81 17.34
C GLN A 126 -3.06 18.98 16.38
N SER A 127 -1.82 19.18 15.98
CA SER A 127 -1.47 20.07 14.87
C SER A 127 -0.73 19.31 13.79
N PHE A 128 -0.92 19.72 12.53
CA PHE A 128 -0.32 19.06 11.37
C PHE A 128 0.35 20.08 10.47
N ASP A 129 1.54 19.80 9.97
CA ASP A 129 2.02 20.43 8.75
C ASP A 129 1.18 19.99 7.54
N LEU A 130 1.21 20.78 6.46
CA LEU A 130 0.47 20.50 5.24
C LEU A 130 1.31 19.75 4.19
N PHE A 131 2.44 20.31 3.77
CA PHE A 131 3.17 19.83 2.59
C PHE A 131 4.14 18.71 2.96
N ASP A 132 4.15 17.65 2.16
CA ASP A 132 4.86 16.39 2.44
C ASP A 132 4.45 15.71 3.77
N THR A 133 3.36 16.19 4.39
CA THR A 133 2.72 15.67 5.60
C THR A 133 1.26 15.24 5.36
N LEU A 134 0.37 16.17 4.98
CA LEU A 134 -1.03 15.89 4.63
C LEU A 134 -1.24 15.80 3.11
N VAL A 135 -0.46 16.55 2.33
CA VAL A 135 -0.44 16.48 0.86
C VAL A 135 0.97 16.20 0.38
N ALA A 136 1.10 15.46 -0.71
CA ALA A 136 2.36 15.28 -1.42
C ALA A 136 2.23 15.78 -2.85
N ARG A 137 3.38 16.09 -3.47
CA ARG A 137 3.48 16.35 -4.90
C ARG A 137 3.75 15.05 -5.67
N ARG A 138 3.29 14.97 -6.92
CA ARG A 138 3.59 13.87 -7.87
C ARG A 138 5.07 13.75 -8.15
N CYS A 139 5.73 14.89 -8.33
CA CYS A 139 7.18 14.96 -8.37
C CYS A 139 7.77 14.84 -6.96
N TYR A 140 8.87 14.10 -6.83
CA TYR A 140 9.59 13.99 -5.56
C TYR A 140 10.47 15.22 -5.26
N ALA A 141 11.05 15.84 -6.30
CA ALA A 141 11.91 17.02 -6.13
C ALA A 141 11.07 18.31 -6.19
N PRO A 142 11.11 19.20 -5.18
CA PRO A 142 10.35 20.46 -5.18
C PRO A 142 10.60 21.34 -6.40
N LEU A 143 11.85 21.38 -6.89
CA LEU A 143 12.23 22.16 -8.08
C LEU A 143 11.57 21.68 -9.39
N ALA A 144 10.92 20.51 -9.40
CA ALA A 144 10.27 19.99 -10.60
C ALA A 144 9.10 20.86 -11.04
N VAL A 145 8.35 21.47 -10.10
CA VAL A 145 7.29 22.44 -10.42
C VAL A 145 7.85 23.57 -11.28
N PHE A 146 8.95 24.17 -10.85
CA PHE A 146 9.56 25.29 -11.58
C PHE A 146 10.08 24.87 -12.97
N ARG A 147 10.65 23.66 -13.08
CA ARG A 147 11.08 23.11 -14.39
C ARG A 147 9.90 22.84 -15.32
N ASN A 148 8.78 22.38 -14.79
CA ASN A 148 7.58 22.16 -15.59
C ASN A 148 7.00 23.49 -16.09
N VAL A 149 6.98 24.52 -15.24
CA VAL A 149 6.58 25.88 -15.65
C VAL A 149 7.54 26.43 -16.71
N GLU A 150 8.85 26.26 -16.55
CA GLU A 150 9.85 26.65 -17.55
C GLU A 150 9.59 25.97 -18.91
N ALA A 151 9.41 24.64 -18.91
CA ALA A 151 9.16 23.87 -20.12
C ALA A 151 7.84 24.29 -20.81
N LYS A 152 6.77 24.48 -20.03
CA LYS A 152 5.45 24.89 -20.56
C LYS A 152 5.43 26.33 -21.07
N SER A 153 6.16 27.23 -20.42
CA SER A 153 6.16 28.66 -20.77
C SER A 153 7.16 29.02 -21.88
N GLY A 154 8.20 28.21 -22.07
CA GLY A 154 9.31 28.49 -22.98
C GLY A 154 10.26 29.60 -22.47
N VAL A 155 10.13 30.04 -21.22
CA VAL A 155 11.01 31.07 -20.65
C VAL A 155 12.29 30.41 -20.13
N ALA A 156 13.32 30.44 -20.97
CA ALA A 156 14.60 29.82 -20.67
C ALA A 156 15.20 30.30 -19.33
N ASN A 157 15.76 29.36 -18.58
CA ASN A 157 16.41 29.55 -17.27
C ASN A 157 15.46 30.04 -16.16
N PHE A 158 14.14 29.97 -16.36
CA PHE A 158 13.15 30.39 -15.37
C PHE A 158 13.32 29.64 -14.05
N ALA A 159 13.44 28.30 -14.07
CA ALA A 159 13.44 27.52 -12.83
C ALA A 159 14.63 27.87 -11.92
N ALA A 160 15.82 28.01 -12.52
CA ALA A 160 17.03 28.35 -11.78
C ALA A 160 16.96 29.77 -11.20
N ARG A 161 16.47 30.75 -11.98
CA ARG A 161 16.33 32.14 -11.51
C ARG A 161 15.27 32.29 -10.43
N ARG A 162 14.11 31.67 -10.63
CA ARG A 162 13.01 31.64 -9.65
C ARG A 162 13.45 31.07 -8.31
N HIS A 163 14.25 29.99 -8.32
CA HIS A 163 14.80 29.41 -7.10
C HIS A 163 15.86 30.31 -6.44
N ALA A 164 16.77 30.90 -7.22
CA ALA A 164 17.82 31.77 -6.70
C ALA A 164 17.25 33.02 -5.99
N VAL A 165 16.21 33.64 -6.56
CA VAL A 165 15.51 34.77 -5.95
C VAL A 165 14.89 34.42 -4.60
N GLU A 166 14.23 33.27 -4.51
CA GLU A 166 13.65 32.80 -3.25
C GLU A 166 14.72 32.58 -2.19
N MET A 167 15.82 31.91 -2.54
CA MET A 167 16.94 31.67 -1.62
C MET A 167 17.61 32.97 -1.15
N ALA A 168 17.59 34.03 -1.96
CA ALA A 168 18.10 35.34 -1.55
C ALA A 168 17.22 36.04 -0.49
N MET A 169 15.94 35.68 -0.41
CA MET A 169 14.99 36.18 0.60
C MET A 169 14.86 35.24 1.81
N PHE A 170 15.05 33.94 1.59
CA PHE A 170 14.89 32.88 2.59
C PHE A 170 15.67 33.17 3.88
N GLY A 171 14.98 33.12 5.02
CA GLY A 171 15.56 33.36 6.35
C GLY A 171 15.92 34.82 6.68
N ARG A 172 15.65 35.78 5.78
CA ARG A 172 16.01 37.20 5.99
C ARG A 172 14.81 38.12 6.25
N ARG A 173 13.67 37.83 5.63
CA ARG A 173 12.42 38.60 5.77
C ARG A 173 11.21 37.74 5.41
N THR A 174 10.00 38.15 5.82
CA THR A 174 8.75 37.56 5.36
C THR A 174 8.53 37.93 3.89
N TYR A 175 8.09 36.98 3.07
CA TYR A 175 7.88 37.21 1.64
C TYR A 175 6.75 36.33 1.09
N GLY A 176 5.88 36.86 0.25
CA GLY A 176 4.92 36.06 -0.49
C GLY A 176 5.44 35.64 -1.85
N LEU A 177 4.64 34.84 -2.55
CA LEU A 177 4.82 34.57 -3.97
C LEU A 177 4.94 35.87 -4.79
N ASP A 178 4.16 36.90 -4.46
CA ASP A 178 4.20 38.18 -5.17
C ASP A 178 5.55 38.88 -5.03
N ASP A 179 6.16 38.88 -3.83
CA ASP A 179 7.49 39.46 -3.62
C ASP A 179 8.56 38.81 -4.51
N ILE A 180 8.47 37.49 -4.70
CA ILE A 180 9.39 36.73 -5.55
C ILE A 180 9.27 37.19 -7.01
N TYR A 181 8.04 37.30 -7.52
CA TYR A 181 7.80 37.74 -8.89
C TYR A 181 8.13 39.22 -9.10
N ASP A 182 7.90 40.06 -8.10
CA ASP A 182 8.29 41.47 -8.13
C ASP A 182 9.81 41.62 -8.20
N LEU A 183 10.58 40.78 -7.49
CA LEU A 183 12.05 40.81 -7.61
C LEU A 183 12.52 40.32 -8.98
N LEU A 184 11.90 39.27 -9.54
CA LEU A 184 12.23 38.81 -10.91
C LEU A 184 11.97 39.90 -11.97
N VAL A 185 10.98 40.78 -11.75
CA VAL A 185 10.73 41.96 -12.59
C VAL A 185 11.75 43.06 -12.32
N ALA A 186 12.06 43.35 -11.05
CA ALA A 186 13.03 44.38 -10.66
C ALA A 186 14.45 44.07 -11.17
N GLU A 187 14.82 42.79 -11.24
CA GLU A 187 16.09 42.31 -11.82
C GLU A 187 16.07 42.27 -13.36
N ALA A 188 14.99 42.75 -13.99
CA ALA A 188 14.77 42.74 -15.44
C ALA A 188 14.84 41.34 -16.09
N PHE A 189 14.67 40.27 -15.30
CA PHE A 189 14.59 38.90 -15.82
C PHE A 189 13.23 38.63 -16.48
N LEU A 190 12.14 39.14 -15.89
CA LEU A 190 10.79 39.06 -16.44
C LEU A 190 10.21 40.45 -16.73
N THR A 191 9.39 40.55 -17.78
CA THR A 191 8.46 41.67 -17.92
C THR A 191 7.30 41.54 -16.93
N PRO A 192 6.61 42.63 -16.55
CA PRO A 192 5.42 42.56 -15.70
C PRO A 192 4.32 41.65 -16.25
N ARG A 193 4.21 41.53 -17.58
CA ARG A 193 3.27 40.61 -18.23
C ARG A 193 3.69 39.16 -18.04
N GLN A 194 4.96 38.83 -18.27
CA GLN A 194 5.48 37.47 -18.05
C GLN A 194 5.34 37.05 -16.59
N ALA A 195 5.66 37.94 -15.65
CA ALA A 195 5.53 37.66 -14.22
C ALA A 195 4.10 37.26 -13.83
N ARG A 196 3.08 38.00 -14.30
CA ARG A 196 1.67 37.64 -14.06
C ARG A 196 1.30 36.26 -14.60
N VAL A 197 1.76 35.93 -15.81
CA VAL A 197 1.45 34.64 -16.46
C VAL A 197 2.16 33.50 -15.75
N LEU A 198 3.47 33.61 -15.53
CA LEU A 198 4.28 32.57 -14.90
C LEU A 198 3.84 32.30 -13.45
N ARG A 199 3.45 33.34 -12.70
CA ARG A 199 2.88 33.18 -11.36
C ARG A 199 1.63 32.32 -11.35
N LEU A 200 0.73 32.53 -12.30
CA LEU A 200 -0.48 31.71 -12.44
C LEU A 200 -0.13 30.28 -12.85
N MET A 201 0.83 30.11 -13.77
CA MET A 201 1.32 28.80 -14.18
C MET A 201 1.99 28.03 -13.03
N GLU A 202 2.73 28.71 -12.13
CA GLU A 202 3.31 28.10 -10.94
C GLU A 202 2.25 27.61 -9.97
N LEU A 203 1.20 28.40 -9.72
CA LEU A 203 0.06 27.98 -8.89
C LEU A 203 -0.72 26.82 -9.52
N GLU A 204 -0.91 26.84 -10.84
CA GLU A 204 -1.58 25.76 -11.58
C GLU A 204 -0.75 24.47 -11.54
N GLU A 205 0.56 24.56 -11.75
CA GLU A 205 1.46 23.40 -11.67
C GLU A 205 1.54 22.82 -10.24
N GLU A 206 1.62 23.67 -9.22
CA GLU A 206 1.49 23.23 -7.82
C GLU A 206 0.16 22.49 -7.63
N TRP A 207 -0.96 23.08 -8.06
CA TRP A 207 -2.28 22.47 -7.93
C TRP A 207 -2.39 21.09 -8.58
N ASP A 208 -1.90 20.95 -9.82
CA ASP A 208 -2.02 19.74 -10.63
C ASP A 208 -1.16 18.58 -10.14
N THR A 209 -0.08 18.90 -9.40
CA THR A 209 0.83 17.90 -8.83
C THR A 209 0.43 17.44 -7.44
N LEU A 210 -0.39 18.22 -6.71
CA LEU A 210 -0.78 17.90 -5.34
C LEU A 210 -1.86 16.82 -5.24
N PHE A 211 -1.63 15.86 -4.33
CA PHE A 211 -2.58 14.82 -3.94
C PHE A 211 -2.49 14.50 -2.43
N PRO A 212 -3.55 13.97 -1.82
CA PRO A 212 -3.59 13.70 -0.38
C PRO A 212 -2.75 12.50 0.05
N ILE A 213 -2.13 12.60 1.24
CA ILE A 213 -1.56 11.48 1.98
C ILE A 213 -2.65 10.93 2.91
N ARG A 214 -3.38 9.92 2.44
CA ARG A 214 -4.62 9.44 3.10
C ARG A 214 -4.38 8.90 4.50
N GLU A 215 -3.25 8.21 4.72
CA GLU A 215 -2.91 7.65 6.03
C GLU A 215 -2.79 8.73 7.10
N VAL A 216 -2.08 9.83 6.83
CA VAL A 216 -1.92 10.94 7.79
C VAL A 216 -3.23 11.70 7.95
N ILE A 217 -3.98 11.93 6.87
CA ILE A 217 -5.31 12.57 6.92
C ILE A 217 -6.27 11.79 7.84
N ALA A 218 -6.17 10.45 7.92
CA ALA A 218 -7.00 9.64 8.79
C ALA A 218 -6.78 9.94 10.29
N HIS A 219 -5.66 10.56 10.67
CA HIS A 219 -5.38 11.00 12.04
C HIS A 219 -5.96 12.38 12.38
N VAL A 220 -6.51 13.11 11.41
CA VAL A 220 -7.02 14.47 11.62
C VAL A 220 -8.45 14.45 12.17
N ASN A 221 -8.64 15.12 13.31
CA ASN A 221 -9.96 15.42 13.87
C ASN A 221 -10.49 16.78 13.39
N PRO A 222 -11.80 17.07 13.46
CA PRO A 222 -12.36 18.27 12.86
C PRO A 222 -11.87 19.54 13.57
N ASP A 223 -11.57 19.42 14.87
CA ASP A 223 -11.09 20.52 15.72
C ASP A 223 -9.55 20.63 15.77
N ASP A 224 -8.83 19.70 15.13
CA ASP A 224 -7.38 19.81 14.98
C ASP A 224 -7.01 21.01 14.09
N ILE A 225 -5.76 21.45 14.15
CA ILE A 225 -5.29 22.62 13.39
C ILE A 225 -4.19 22.25 12.39
N VAL A 226 -4.05 23.06 11.33
CA VAL A 226 -2.98 22.93 10.34
C VAL A 226 -2.05 24.12 10.47
N ILE A 227 -0.74 23.87 10.56
CA ILE A 227 0.31 24.89 10.71
C ILE A 227 1.36 24.66 9.63
N SER A 228 1.45 25.57 8.65
CA SER A 228 2.39 25.40 7.52
C SER A 228 3.23 26.65 7.29
N ASP A 229 4.51 26.43 6.99
CA ASP A 229 5.47 27.46 6.59
C ASP A 229 5.59 27.42 5.04
N MET A 230 4.94 28.34 4.34
CA MET A 230 4.86 28.34 2.87
C MET A 230 4.72 29.76 2.30
N TYR A 231 5.37 30.03 1.17
CA TYR A 231 5.31 31.32 0.45
C TYR A 231 4.04 31.49 -0.41
N LEU A 232 3.23 30.45 -0.53
CA LEU A 232 2.03 30.43 -1.37
C LEU A 232 0.90 31.27 -0.77
N PRO A 233 0.00 31.86 -1.57
CA PRO A 233 -1.11 32.66 -1.06
C PRO A 233 -2.03 31.87 -0.12
N HIS A 234 -2.50 32.50 0.96
CA HIS A 234 -3.40 31.85 1.92
C HIS A 234 -4.65 31.25 1.27
N SER A 235 -5.27 31.94 0.31
CA SER A 235 -6.44 31.44 -0.42
C SER A 235 -6.14 30.15 -1.19
N PHE A 236 -4.92 30.02 -1.74
CA PHE A 236 -4.48 28.80 -2.42
C PHE A 236 -4.29 27.66 -1.43
N VAL A 237 -3.57 27.90 -0.33
CA VAL A 237 -3.26 26.87 0.68
C VAL A 237 -4.55 26.38 1.37
N GLN A 238 -5.47 27.28 1.71
CA GLN A 238 -6.78 26.91 2.25
C GLN A 238 -7.57 26.05 1.24
N ARG A 239 -7.50 26.38 -0.05
CA ARG A 239 -8.14 25.60 -1.11
C ARG A 239 -7.53 24.21 -1.22
N VAL A 240 -6.21 24.07 -1.12
CA VAL A 240 -5.52 22.76 -1.09
C VAL A 240 -6.02 21.92 0.08
N LEU A 241 -6.05 22.49 1.29
CA LEU A 241 -6.55 21.80 2.47
C LEU A 241 -7.99 21.28 2.26
N LYS A 242 -8.87 22.13 1.73
CA LYS A 242 -10.28 21.79 1.50
C LYS A 242 -10.51 20.78 0.39
N GLU A 243 -9.98 21.04 -0.80
CA GLU A 243 -10.32 20.27 -2.00
C GLU A 243 -9.40 19.05 -2.21
N LYS A 244 -8.12 19.12 -1.81
CA LYS A 244 -7.19 18.00 -1.97
C LYS A 244 -7.23 17.07 -0.75
N CYS A 245 -7.22 17.61 0.46
CA CYS A 245 -7.28 16.79 1.67
C CYS A 245 -8.71 16.41 2.07
N GLY A 246 -9.71 17.21 1.70
CA GLY A 246 -11.07 17.05 2.21
C GLY A 246 -11.24 17.55 3.64
N LEU A 247 -10.47 18.56 4.06
CA LEU A 247 -10.38 19.06 5.43
C LEU A 247 -10.77 20.54 5.49
N ASP A 248 -11.54 20.94 6.51
CA ASP A 248 -11.94 22.34 6.75
C ASP A 248 -11.31 22.91 8.03
N ASN A 249 -10.24 22.25 8.51
CA ASN A 249 -9.51 22.61 9.72
C ASN A 249 -8.95 24.04 9.65
N ARG A 250 -8.76 24.65 10.82
CA ARG A 250 -8.19 25.99 10.92
C ARG A 250 -6.73 25.99 10.44
N LEU A 251 -6.43 26.83 9.47
CA LEU A 251 -5.10 27.02 8.91
C LEU A 251 -4.36 28.19 9.57
N TYR A 252 -3.14 27.93 10.00
CA TYR A 252 -2.14 28.91 10.40
C TYR A 252 -1.01 28.88 9.38
N LEU A 253 -0.99 29.88 8.50
CA LEU A 253 0.00 30.01 7.45
C LEU A 253 1.04 31.06 7.83
N SER A 254 2.31 30.69 7.71
CA SER A 254 3.43 31.62 7.87
C SER A 254 4.52 31.29 6.86
N ASN A 255 5.66 31.97 6.89
CA ASN A 255 6.80 31.68 6.00
C ASN A 255 7.88 30.82 6.67
N TYR A 256 8.13 31.06 7.96
CA TYR A 256 9.20 30.47 8.74
C TYR A 256 8.89 30.52 10.25
N GLY A 257 7.61 30.66 10.60
CA GLY A 257 7.16 30.77 11.98
C GLY A 257 7.44 29.49 12.77
N LYS A 258 7.34 28.32 12.14
CA LYS A 258 7.78 27.04 12.75
C LYS A 258 9.30 26.96 12.78
N HIS A 259 9.96 27.26 11.66
CA HIS A 259 11.42 27.21 11.55
C HIS A 259 12.13 28.10 12.60
N HIS A 260 11.64 29.33 12.81
CA HIS A 260 12.17 30.28 13.81
C HIS A 260 11.48 30.15 15.17
N ARG A 261 10.54 29.20 15.31
CA ARG A 261 9.83 28.87 16.56
C ARG A 261 8.93 29.99 17.09
N GLN A 262 8.66 31.00 16.27
CA GLN A 262 7.89 32.19 16.65
C GLN A 262 6.39 31.93 16.76
N ILE A 263 5.90 30.86 16.11
CA ILE A 263 4.46 30.56 16.07
C ILE A 263 3.96 29.87 17.33
N TRP A 264 4.81 29.09 18.02
CA TRP A 264 4.39 28.20 19.09
C TRP A 264 3.78 28.89 20.32
N PRO A 265 4.32 30.02 20.83
CA PRO A 265 3.71 30.70 21.98
C PRO A 265 2.25 31.09 21.73
N GLY A 266 1.97 31.77 20.61
CA GLY A 266 0.60 32.21 20.29
C GLY A 266 -0.34 31.05 19.97
N ILE A 267 0.19 29.94 19.44
CA ILE A 267 -0.62 28.73 19.23
C ILE A 267 -1.01 28.08 20.58
N LEU A 268 -0.07 27.98 21.52
CA LEU A 268 -0.33 27.37 22.84
C LEU A 268 -1.25 28.22 23.72
N GLU A 269 -1.29 29.54 23.52
CA GLU A 269 -2.28 30.43 24.16
C GLU A 269 -3.71 30.14 23.69
N LEU A 270 -3.87 29.73 22.43
CA LEU A 270 -5.18 29.50 21.82
C LEU A 270 -5.63 28.05 21.89
N HIS A 271 -4.70 27.10 21.91
CA HIS A 271 -4.96 25.68 21.73
C HIS A 271 -4.13 24.81 22.67
N PRO A 272 -4.77 23.88 23.41
CA PRO A 272 -4.05 22.88 24.19
C PRO A 272 -3.55 21.76 23.25
N LEU A 273 -2.35 21.91 22.71
CA LEU A 273 -1.76 20.93 21.82
C LEU A 273 -1.23 19.71 22.57
N ARG A 274 -1.54 18.52 22.04
CA ARG A 274 -0.94 17.25 22.47
C ARG A 274 0.29 16.89 21.66
N SER A 275 0.25 17.15 20.36
CA SER A 275 1.30 16.75 19.42
C SER A 275 1.30 17.61 18.16
N HIS A 276 2.43 17.55 17.45
CA HIS A 276 2.60 18.15 16.12
C HIS A 276 3.13 17.09 15.14
N PHE A 277 2.46 16.92 14.00
CA PHE A 277 2.87 16.01 12.92
C PHE A 277 3.53 16.83 11.82
N GLY A 278 4.73 16.45 11.39
CA GLY A 278 5.39 17.07 10.24
C GLY A 278 6.61 16.32 9.75
N ASP A 279 7.09 16.69 8.56
CA ASP A 279 8.15 16.00 7.83
C ASP A 279 9.53 16.67 7.98
N ASN A 280 9.59 17.87 8.57
CA ASN A 280 10.83 18.61 8.73
C ASN A 280 11.44 18.44 10.14
N LEU A 281 12.64 17.86 10.22
CA LEU A 281 13.34 17.63 11.50
C LEU A 281 13.58 18.93 12.29
N HIS A 282 13.83 20.04 11.62
CA HIS A 282 14.09 21.30 12.31
C HIS A 282 12.79 22.01 12.72
N ALA A 283 11.89 22.23 11.77
CA ALA A 283 10.68 23.03 11.98
C ALA A 283 9.59 22.28 12.74
N ASP A 284 9.41 20.97 12.46
CA ASP A 284 8.28 20.19 12.98
C ASP A 284 8.66 19.22 14.10
N ILE A 285 9.96 18.99 14.32
CA ILE A 285 10.43 18.13 15.41
C ILE A 285 11.12 18.95 16.50
N VAL A 286 12.27 19.56 16.18
CA VAL A 286 13.03 20.36 17.17
C VAL A 286 12.21 21.56 17.63
N GLY A 287 11.59 22.30 16.70
CA GLY A 287 10.79 23.48 16.99
C GLY A 287 9.72 23.26 18.08
N PRO A 288 8.70 22.40 17.86
CA PRO A 288 7.63 22.18 18.84
C PRO A 288 8.11 21.51 20.13
N SER A 289 9.14 20.65 20.08
CA SER A 289 9.68 19.98 21.28
C SER A 289 10.18 20.96 22.33
N GLU A 290 10.78 22.07 21.93
CA GLU A 290 11.27 23.11 22.85
C GLU A 290 10.14 23.80 23.63
N PHE A 291 8.89 23.65 23.19
CA PHE A 291 7.69 24.18 23.83
C PHE A 291 6.87 23.08 24.52
N GLY A 292 7.44 21.87 24.70
CA GLY A 292 6.76 20.75 25.36
C GLY A 292 5.67 20.09 24.53
N ILE A 293 5.59 20.36 23.23
CA ILE A 293 4.67 19.71 22.30
C ILE A 293 5.33 18.41 21.80
N GLN A 294 4.64 17.28 21.89
CA GLN A 294 5.17 16.00 21.42
C GLN A 294 5.26 15.98 19.88
N PRO A 295 6.46 15.92 19.28
CA PRO A 295 6.56 15.82 17.83
C PRO A 295 6.25 14.39 17.33
N VAL A 296 5.70 14.30 16.13
CA VAL A 296 5.51 13.07 15.36
C VAL A 296 6.16 13.24 14.00
N TYR A 297 7.23 12.49 13.76
CA TYR A 297 7.99 12.59 12.53
C TYR A 297 7.33 11.82 11.38
N VAL A 298 6.81 12.55 10.41
CA VAL A 298 6.14 12.00 9.23
C VAL A 298 7.15 11.78 8.13
N THR A 299 7.34 10.52 7.72
CA THR A 299 8.30 10.15 6.67
C THR A 299 7.66 9.42 5.50
N ILE A 300 6.35 9.18 5.55
CA ILE A 300 5.66 8.35 4.57
C ILE A 300 5.74 8.92 3.16
N SER A 301 5.83 10.25 3.01
CA SER A 301 6.00 10.94 1.72
C SER A 301 7.33 10.64 1.04
N LYS A 302 8.33 10.11 1.74
CA LYS A 302 9.62 9.73 1.14
C LYS A 302 9.47 8.53 0.20
N TRP A 303 10.47 8.32 -0.65
CA TRP A 303 10.55 7.12 -1.49
C TRP A 303 10.55 5.85 -0.64
N SER A 304 9.75 4.87 -1.06
CA SER A 304 9.93 3.49 -0.60
C SER A 304 11.09 2.83 -1.36
N LYS A 305 11.62 1.72 -0.82
CA LYS A 305 12.71 0.97 -1.46
C LYS A 305 12.38 0.57 -2.91
N SER A 306 11.18 0.09 -3.16
CA SER A 306 10.77 -0.36 -4.49
C SER A 306 10.59 0.79 -5.47
N GLU A 307 10.15 1.96 -4.99
CA GLU A 307 10.11 3.15 -5.82
C GLU A 307 11.51 3.66 -6.19
N ASP A 308 12.45 3.63 -5.23
CA ASP A 308 13.86 3.98 -5.48
C ASP A 308 14.49 3.02 -6.50
N ILE A 309 14.21 1.72 -6.40
CA ILE A 309 14.64 0.71 -7.38
C ILE A 309 14.07 1.00 -8.78
N LEU A 310 12.76 1.28 -8.89
CA LEU A 310 12.15 1.63 -10.18
C LEU A 310 12.77 2.91 -10.76
N HIS A 311 13.00 3.92 -9.92
CA HIS A 311 13.64 5.15 -10.33
C HIS A 311 15.07 4.90 -10.86
N GLY A 312 15.88 4.14 -10.11
CA GLY A 312 17.24 3.77 -10.49
C GLY A 312 17.32 2.88 -11.73
N ALA A 313 16.26 2.11 -12.04
CA ALA A 313 16.14 1.32 -13.25
C ALA A 313 15.77 2.14 -14.50
N GLY A 314 15.65 3.46 -14.39
CA GLY A 314 15.21 4.34 -15.49
C GLY A 314 13.69 4.45 -15.63
N LEU A 315 12.91 3.91 -14.68
CA LEU A 315 11.44 3.92 -14.70
C LEU A 315 10.87 4.99 -13.76
N GLY A 316 11.47 6.19 -13.73
CA GLY A 316 11.13 7.26 -12.79
C GLY A 316 9.65 7.67 -12.78
N ALA A 317 9.01 7.78 -13.95
CA ALA A 317 7.59 8.11 -14.04
C ALA A 317 6.70 7.02 -13.38
N TYR A 318 7.07 5.75 -13.54
CA TYR A 318 6.40 4.63 -12.90
C TYR A 318 6.62 4.61 -11.39
N ALA A 319 7.83 4.95 -10.93
CA ALA A 319 8.10 5.12 -9.50
C ALA A 319 7.19 6.20 -8.89
N HIS A 320 7.01 7.33 -9.57
CA HIS A 320 6.07 8.39 -9.14
C HIS A 320 4.62 7.90 -9.09
N ALA A 321 4.16 7.13 -10.08
CA ALA A 321 2.81 6.56 -10.10
C ALA A 321 2.58 5.58 -8.94
N VAL A 322 3.55 4.69 -8.67
CA VAL A 322 3.50 3.77 -7.53
C VAL A 322 3.48 4.54 -6.21
N ARG A 323 4.31 5.57 -6.06
CA ARG A 323 4.33 6.44 -4.87
C ARG A 323 2.99 7.14 -4.67
N GLN A 324 2.42 7.71 -5.74
CA GLN A 324 1.11 8.37 -5.67
C GLN A 324 0.04 7.38 -5.21
N ALA A 325 -0.06 6.21 -5.84
CA ALA A 325 -1.01 5.18 -5.46
C ALA A 325 -0.81 4.74 -3.99
N ARG A 326 0.43 4.54 -3.53
CA ARG A 326 0.75 4.22 -2.14
C ARG A 326 0.23 5.26 -1.16
N LEU A 327 0.51 6.54 -1.41
CA LEU A 327 0.15 7.64 -0.51
C LEU A 327 -1.35 7.95 -0.53
N GLN A 328 -2.02 7.67 -1.65
CA GLN A 328 -3.47 7.79 -1.78
C GLN A 328 -4.23 6.56 -1.26
N THR A 329 -3.52 5.51 -0.82
CA THR A 329 -4.13 4.30 -0.28
C THR A 329 -4.13 4.31 1.23
N PHE A 330 -5.29 4.09 1.82
CA PHE A 330 -5.45 3.84 3.26
C PHE A 330 -6.64 2.91 3.47
N HIS A 331 -6.50 1.95 4.38
CA HIS A 331 -7.59 1.07 4.78
C HIS A 331 -7.55 0.85 6.29
N ARG A 332 -8.72 0.85 6.94
CA ARG A 332 -8.83 0.73 8.40
C ARG A 332 -8.58 -0.69 8.90
N THR A 333 -9.07 -1.68 8.17
CA THR A 333 -8.84 -3.10 8.45
C THR A 333 -7.38 -3.45 8.11
N PRO A 334 -6.53 -3.79 9.10
CA PRO A 334 -5.09 -3.95 8.86
C PRO A 334 -4.76 -5.09 7.92
N GLU A 335 -5.55 -6.18 7.88
CA GLU A 335 -5.37 -7.28 6.94
C GLU A 335 -5.46 -6.80 5.48
N THR A 336 -6.47 -5.97 5.18
CA THR A 336 -6.62 -5.38 3.86
C THR A 336 -5.51 -4.36 3.60
N ALA A 337 -5.20 -3.48 4.56
CA ALA A 337 -4.13 -2.50 4.44
C ALA A 337 -2.77 -3.16 4.14
N ASN A 338 -2.46 -4.28 4.78
CA ASN A 338 -1.24 -5.05 4.56
C ASN A 338 -1.15 -5.64 3.16
N VAL A 339 -2.25 -6.16 2.62
CA VAL A 339 -2.29 -6.66 1.24
C VAL A 339 -2.14 -5.52 0.23
N LEU A 340 -2.85 -4.40 0.41
CA LEU A 340 -2.71 -3.23 -0.45
C LEU A 340 -1.28 -2.66 -0.41
N LYS A 341 -0.65 -2.65 0.77
CA LYS A 341 0.76 -2.27 0.92
C LYS A 341 1.67 -3.21 0.14
N ALA A 342 1.47 -4.52 0.23
CA ALA A 342 2.26 -5.49 -0.54
C ALA A 342 2.00 -5.41 -2.06
N GLN A 343 0.80 -5.04 -2.49
CA GLN A 343 0.55 -4.70 -3.90
C GLN A 343 1.47 -3.58 -4.36
N LEU A 344 1.54 -2.47 -3.61
CA LEU A 344 2.26 -1.27 -4.02
C LEU A 344 3.77 -1.35 -3.77
N SER A 345 4.20 -2.07 -2.74
CA SER A 345 5.62 -2.21 -2.40
C SER A 345 6.29 -3.39 -3.08
N VAL A 346 5.55 -4.37 -3.60
CA VAL A 346 6.16 -5.56 -4.23
C VAL A 346 5.48 -5.93 -5.54
N ASN A 347 4.19 -6.29 -5.52
CA ASN A 347 3.55 -6.94 -6.67
C ASN A 347 3.56 -6.02 -7.89
N ILE A 348 2.95 -4.84 -7.80
CA ILE A 348 2.87 -3.86 -8.90
C ILE A 348 4.28 -3.49 -9.43
N PRO A 349 5.26 -3.15 -8.58
CA PRO A 349 6.63 -2.95 -9.05
C PRO A 349 7.23 -4.13 -9.82
N LEU A 350 7.08 -5.37 -9.34
CA LEU A 350 7.50 -6.57 -10.07
C LEU A 350 6.72 -6.73 -11.38
N MET A 351 5.43 -6.38 -11.37
CA MET A 351 4.58 -6.41 -12.56
C MET A 351 5.06 -5.47 -13.65
N LEU A 352 5.44 -4.25 -13.28
CA LEU A 352 5.98 -3.26 -14.21
C LEU A 352 7.30 -3.76 -14.83
N LEU A 353 8.23 -4.26 -14.01
CA LEU A 353 9.50 -4.80 -14.48
C LEU A 353 9.28 -6.01 -15.40
N GLY A 354 8.38 -6.92 -15.02
CA GLY A 354 8.06 -8.07 -15.83
C GLY A 354 7.30 -7.74 -17.12
N ALA A 355 6.49 -6.69 -17.15
CA ALA A 355 5.85 -6.24 -18.38
C ALA A 355 6.89 -5.75 -19.39
N PHE A 356 7.93 -5.01 -18.96
CA PHE A 356 9.04 -4.66 -19.85
C PHE A 356 9.90 -5.86 -20.25
N TRP A 357 10.09 -6.83 -19.35
CA TRP A 357 10.75 -8.09 -19.68
C TRP A 357 10.00 -8.86 -20.77
N ILE A 358 8.70 -9.05 -20.59
CA ILE A 358 7.79 -9.68 -21.57
C ILE A 358 7.85 -8.95 -22.90
N ARG A 359 7.92 -7.61 -22.89
CA ARG A 359 8.03 -6.81 -24.10
C ARG A 359 9.31 -7.12 -24.90
N HIS A 360 10.44 -7.27 -24.22
CA HIS A 360 11.71 -7.69 -24.83
C HIS A 360 11.62 -9.12 -25.36
N CYS A 361 11.15 -10.07 -24.57
CA CYS A 361 10.97 -11.46 -25.02
C CYS A 361 10.04 -11.55 -26.24
N ALA A 362 8.98 -10.75 -26.28
CA ALA A 362 8.07 -10.67 -27.40
C ALA A 362 8.76 -10.06 -28.65
N ALA A 363 9.61 -9.06 -28.49
CA ALA A 363 10.39 -8.50 -29.60
C ALA A 363 11.39 -9.52 -30.16
N ASP A 364 12.16 -10.17 -29.28
CA ASP A 364 13.18 -11.16 -29.63
C ASP A 364 12.57 -12.38 -30.32
N PHE A 365 11.42 -12.85 -29.84
CA PHE A 365 10.67 -13.94 -30.44
C PHE A 365 9.81 -13.49 -31.63
N GLY A 366 9.70 -12.19 -31.93
CA GLY A 366 8.78 -11.70 -32.96
C GLY A 366 7.32 -12.12 -32.71
N ALA A 367 6.90 -12.10 -31.45
CA ALA A 367 5.55 -12.46 -31.04
C ALA A 367 4.54 -11.39 -31.46
N ASP A 368 3.43 -11.81 -32.07
CA ASP A 368 2.30 -10.96 -32.41
C ASP A 368 1.16 -11.06 -31.38
N LYS A 369 1.30 -11.95 -30.39
CA LYS A 369 0.30 -12.16 -29.34
C LYS A 369 0.92 -12.60 -28.02
N ILE A 370 0.36 -12.13 -26.92
CA ILE A 370 0.68 -12.61 -25.56
C ILE A 370 -0.46 -13.48 -25.05
N LEU A 371 -0.15 -14.68 -24.56
CA LEU A 371 -1.12 -15.59 -23.94
C LEU A 371 -0.77 -15.70 -22.45
N THR A 372 -1.58 -15.08 -21.60
CA THR A 372 -1.40 -15.13 -20.15
C THR A 372 -2.13 -16.32 -19.55
N SER A 373 -1.44 -17.12 -18.74
CA SER A 373 -2.01 -18.28 -18.06
C SER A 373 -3.09 -17.90 -17.03
N ALA A 374 -4.19 -18.64 -17.01
CA ALA A 374 -5.21 -18.48 -15.98
C ALA A 374 -4.70 -18.74 -14.57
N ARG A 375 -5.42 -18.15 -13.60
CA ARG A 375 -5.11 -18.02 -12.17
C ARG A 375 -4.20 -16.83 -11.90
N ASP A 376 -2.90 -17.05 -12.03
CA ASP A 376 -1.91 -16.15 -11.44
C ASP A 376 -1.65 -14.94 -12.36
N CYS A 377 -1.88 -15.06 -13.67
CA CYS A 377 -1.75 -13.93 -14.58
C CYS A 377 -3.03 -13.08 -14.75
N ASN A 378 -4.02 -13.18 -13.86
CA ASN A 378 -5.27 -12.43 -14.05
C ASN A 378 -5.08 -10.90 -14.01
N LEU A 379 -4.36 -10.37 -13.02
CA LEU A 379 -3.98 -8.95 -12.99
C LEU A 379 -2.97 -8.61 -14.09
N TRP A 380 -2.09 -9.55 -14.45
CA TRP A 380 -1.12 -9.37 -15.53
C TRP A 380 -1.78 -9.20 -16.88
N HIS A 381 -2.84 -9.96 -17.16
CA HIS A 381 -3.63 -9.78 -18.38
C HIS A 381 -4.16 -8.35 -18.48
N GLU A 382 -4.72 -7.81 -17.38
CA GLU A 382 -5.20 -6.43 -17.33
C GLU A 382 -4.05 -5.42 -17.56
N MET A 383 -2.85 -5.62 -16.98
CA MET A 383 -1.70 -4.73 -17.20
C MET A 383 -1.14 -4.81 -18.62
N LEU A 384 -0.84 -6.02 -19.11
CA LEU A 384 -0.24 -6.22 -20.43
C LEU A 384 -1.18 -5.79 -21.56
N GLY A 385 -2.50 -5.91 -21.35
CA GLY A 385 -3.53 -5.47 -22.28
C GLY A 385 -3.94 -4.00 -22.14
N CYS A 386 -3.37 -3.24 -21.21
CA CYS A 386 -3.78 -1.85 -21.00
C CYS A 386 -3.28 -0.92 -22.12
N ARG A 387 -3.94 0.23 -22.26
CA ARG A 387 -3.60 1.24 -23.28
C ARG A 387 -2.15 1.71 -23.18
N HIS A 388 -1.64 1.88 -21.97
CA HIS A 388 -0.27 2.31 -21.74
C HIS A 388 0.76 1.32 -22.30
N PHE A 389 0.64 0.03 -21.97
CA PHE A 389 1.58 -0.98 -22.47
C PHE A 389 1.43 -1.24 -23.98
N ALA A 390 0.22 -1.06 -24.54
CA ALA A 390 0.06 -1.03 -25.99
C ALA A 390 0.89 0.11 -26.64
N ARG A 391 0.96 1.29 -26.01
CA ARG A 391 1.84 2.40 -26.47
C ARG A 391 3.33 2.10 -26.27
N CYS A 392 3.69 1.22 -25.33
CA CYS A 392 5.05 0.65 -25.23
C CYS A 392 5.34 -0.43 -26.30
N GLY A 393 4.41 -0.68 -27.23
CA GLY A 393 4.53 -1.69 -28.28
C GLY A 393 4.28 -3.13 -27.81
N MET A 394 3.61 -3.33 -26.67
CA MET A 394 3.20 -4.65 -26.22
C MET A 394 2.20 -5.27 -27.22
N PRO A 395 2.39 -6.54 -27.66
CA PRO A 395 1.41 -7.21 -28.49
C PRO A 395 0.07 -7.44 -27.75
N PRO A 396 -1.05 -7.60 -28.47
CA PRO A 396 -2.34 -7.91 -27.85
C PRO A 396 -2.27 -9.12 -26.91
N ALA A 397 -2.82 -8.97 -25.70
CA ALA A 397 -2.86 -10.02 -24.70
C ALA A 397 -4.21 -10.76 -24.69
N ALA A 398 -4.18 -12.09 -24.47
CA ALA A 398 -5.35 -12.92 -24.26
C ALA A 398 -5.17 -13.78 -23.00
N TYR A 399 -6.23 -13.90 -22.21
CA TYR A 399 -6.26 -14.70 -20.99
C TYR A 399 -6.77 -16.11 -21.28
N ILE A 400 -5.92 -17.13 -21.09
CA ILE A 400 -6.23 -18.51 -21.47
C ILE A 400 -6.44 -19.41 -20.26
N GLY A 401 -7.53 -20.19 -20.27
CA GLY A 401 -7.79 -21.25 -19.30
C GLY A 401 -6.78 -22.37 -19.44
N ILE A 402 -5.91 -22.54 -18.45
CA ILE A 402 -4.83 -23.52 -18.46
C ILE A 402 -4.61 -24.07 -17.04
N SER A 403 -4.22 -25.33 -16.95
CA SER A 403 -3.85 -26.00 -15.70
C SER A 403 -2.79 -27.05 -15.97
N ARG A 404 -2.10 -27.52 -14.92
CA ARG A 404 -1.15 -28.62 -15.06
C ARG A 404 -1.79 -29.86 -15.67
N THR A 405 -3.02 -30.19 -15.27
CA THR A 405 -3.78 -31.32 -15.85
C THR A 405 -3.96 -31.13 -17.35
N LEU A 406 -4.47 -29.98 -17.79
CA LEU A 406 -4.71 -29.69 -19.21
C LEU A 406 -3.42 -29.66 -20.05
N CYS A 407 -2.28 -29.28 -19.46
CA CYS A 407 -0.99 -29.35 -20.14
C CYS A 407 -0.59 -30.79 -20.51
N TYR A 408 -0.85 -31.75 -19.62
CA TYR A 408 -0.45 -33.16 -19.80
C TYR A 408 -1.54 -34.03 -20.44
N GLU A 409 -2.81 -33.66 -20.31
CA GLU A 409 -3.93 -34.40 -20.87
C GLU A 409 -3.98 -34.30 -22.41
N GLU A 410 -4.18 -35.43 -23.07
CA GLU A 410 -4.50 -35.50 -24.49
C GLU A 410 -6.01 -35.26 -24.67
N SER A 411 -6.36 -34.05 -25.09
CA SER A 411 -7.74 -33.62 -25.28
C SER A 411 -7.86 -32.79 -26.56
N ASP A 412 -8.57 -33.32 -27.56
CA ASP A 412 -8.86 -32.62 -28.81
C ASP A 412 -9.58 -31.29 -28.55
N ALA A 413 -10.45 -31.27 -27.55
CA ALA A 413 -11.15 -30.06 -27.10
C ALA A 413 -10.14 -29.00 -26.61
N TYR A 414 -9.22 -29.39 -25.72
CA TYR A 414 -8.23 -28.44 -25.20
C TYR A 414 -7.27 -27.95 -26.29
N GLU A 415 -6.84 -28.85 -27.17
CA GLU A 415 -5.99 -28.48 -28.30
C GLU A 415 -6.68 -27.48 -29.23
N ALA A 416 -7.94 -27.74 -29.61
CA ALA A 416 -8.73 -26.81 -30.42
C ALA A 416 -8.91 -25.46 -29.73
N TYR A 417 -9.18 -25.45 -28.42
CA TYR A 417 -9.25 -24.23 -27.62
C TYR A 417 -7.94 -23.44 -27.66
N LEU A 418 -6.80 -24.09 -27.37
CA LEU A 418 -5.49 -23.42 -27.36
C LEU A 418 -5.16 -22.88 -28.75
N ARG A 419 -5.32 -23.69 -29.80
CA ARG A 419 -5.05 -23.30 -31.19
C ARG A 419 -5.89 -22.10 -31.64
N SER A 420 -7.16 -22.01 -31.22
CA SER A 420 -8.03 -20.87 -31.52
C SER A 420 -7.56 -19.55 -30.89
N ASN A 421 -6.75 -19.64 -29.82
CA ASN A 421 -6.20 -18.48 -29.13
C ASN A 421 -4.81 -18.07 -29.63
N LEU A 422 -4.12 -18.89 -30.42
CA LEU A 422 -2.77 -18.56 -30.91
C LEU A 422 -2.77 -17.40 -31.91
N GLY A 423 -1.72 -16.60 -31.88
CA GLY A 423 -1.29 -15.74 -32.99
C GLY A 423 -0.45 -16.51 -34.02
N MET A 424 0.24 -15.77 -34.89
CA MET A 424 1.29 -16.37 -35.73
C MET A 424 2.43 -16.88 -34.85
N ARG A 425 2.89 -16.05 -33.91
CA ARG A 425 3.90 -16.35 -32.90
C ARG A 425 3.44 -15.78 -31.56
N SER A 426 3.22 -16.65 -30.59
CA SER A 426 2.69 -16.28 -29.28
C SER A 426 3.71 -16.47 -28.18
N LEU A 427 3.79 -15.50 -27.27
CA LEU A 427 4.50 -15.69 -26.01
C LEU A 427 3.51 -16.24 -24.98
N LEU A 428 3.77 -17.42 -24.44
CA LEU A 428 2.96 -18.05 -23.40
C LEU A 428 3.51 -17.66 -22.03
N VAL A 429 2.87 -16.68 -21.40
CA VAL A 429 3.30 -16.07 -20.15
C VAL A 429 2.67 -16.77 -18.97
N ASP A 430 3.51 -17.15 -18.01
CA ASP A 430 3.11 -17.63 -16.70
C ASP A 430 3.86 -16.88 -15.59
N MET A 431 3.24 -16.76 -14.42
CA MET A 431 3.79 -15.92 -13.37
C MET A 431 4.88 -16.62 -12.60
N VAL A 432 4.57 -17.82 -12.08
CA VAL A 432 5.45 -18.55 -11.18
C VAL A 432 5.32 -20.04 -11.45
N GLY A 433 6.43 -20.69 -11.75
CA GLY A 433 6.38 -22.07 -12.21
C GLY A 433 7.75 -22.70 -12.46
N THR A 434 7.77 -24.02 -12.53
CA THR A 434 8.94 -24.78 -13.01
C THR A 434 9.03 -24.83 -14.53
N GLY A 435 8.04 -24.29 -15.24
CA GLY A 435 7.93 -24.33 -16.71
C GLY A 435 7.69 -25.70 -17.35
N LYS A 436 7.92 -26.80 -16.62
CA LYS A 436 7.79 -28.18 -17.13
C LYS A 436 6.46 -28.46 -17.84
N SER A 437 5.35 -28.00 -17.28
CA SER A 437 4.02 -28.24 -17.88
C SER A 437 3.80 -27.43 -19.16
N LEU A 438 4.31 -26.20 -19.23
CA LEU A 438 4.17 -25.36 -20.43
C LEU A 438 5.07 -25.89 -21.55
N THR A 439 6.32 -26.24 -21.22
CA THR A 439 7.26 -26.84 -22.17
C THR A 439 6.72 -28.16 -22.72
N ALA A 440 6.23 -29.06 -21.86
CA ALA A 440 5.65 -30.32 -22.28
C ALA A 440 4.43 -30.13 -23.22
N LEU A 441 3.58 -29.13 -22.94
CA LEU A 441 2.45 -28.79 -23.81
C LEU A 441 2.92 -28.32 -25.19
N VAL A 442 3.92 -27.43 -25.23
CA VAL A 442 4.46 -26.89 -26.49
C VAL A 442 5.15 -27.98 -27.33
N GLU A 443 5.91 -28.87 -26.70
CA GLU A 443 6.59 -29.98 -27.36
C GLU A 443 5.59 -31.02 -27.89
N ARG A 444 4.61 -31.43 -27.06
CA ARG A 444 3.60 -32.41 -27.43
C ARG A 444 2.76 -31.98 -28.63
N LEU A 445 2.45 -30.68 -28.72
CA LEU A 445 1.64 -30.11 -29.81
C LEU A 445 2.47 -29.64 -31.02
N ASP A 446 3.79 -29.86 -30.98
CA ASP A 446 4.79 -29.39 -31.96
C ASP A 446 4.64 -27.89 -32.29
N LEU A 447 4.56 -27.06 -31.23
CA LEU A 447 4.33 -25.62 -31.33
C LEU A 447 5.60 -24.77 -31.13
N LYS A 448 6.79 -25.38 -31.05
CA LYS A 448 8.05 -24.70 -30.68
C LYS A 448 8.40 -23.45 -31.51
N ASP A 449 8.08 -23.44 -32.80
CA ASP A 449 8.33 -22.30 -33.69
C ASP A 449 7.26 -21.19 -33.57
N ARG A 450 6.12 -21.53 -32.97
CA ARG A 450 4.94 -20.67 -32.85
C ARG A 450 4.67 -20.21 -31.41
N VAL A 451 5.16 -20.91 -30.40
CA VAL A 451 4.87 -20.63 -28.99
C VAL A 451 6.15 -20.71 -28.18
N ALA A 452 6.50 -19.62 -27.50
CA ALA A 452 7.61 -19.56 -26.56
C ALA A 452 7.10 -19.34 -25.13
N PRO A 453 7.37 -20.24 -24.18
CA PRO A 453 7.08 -20.03 -22.76
C PRO A 453 7.95 -18.93 -22.16
N CYS A 454 7.34 -18.05 -21.37
CA CYS A 454 8.01 -17.00 -20.60
C CYS A 454 7.47 -17.02 -19.16
N ILE A 455 8.36 -17.17 -18.18
CA ILE A 455 8.01 -17.25 -16.77
C ILE A 455 8.64 -16.09 -16.02
N LEU A 456 7.91 -15.48 -15.09
CA LEU A 456 8.47 -14.35 -14.34
C LEU A 456 9.31 -14.81 -13.15
N VAL A 457 8.81 -15.75 -12.36
CA VAL A 457 9.54 -16.38 -11.26
C VAL A 457 9.68 -17.87 -11.55
N ALA A 458 10.82 -18.26 -12.09
CA ALA A 458 11.13 -19.65 -12.41
C ALA A 458 12.00 -20.29 -11.34
N ASP A 459 11.84 -21.60 -11.18
CA ASP A 459 12.74 -22.41 -10.37
C ASP A 459 14.16 -22.40 -10.98
N PRO A 460 15.25 -22.35 -10.20
CA PRO A 460 16.62 -22.36 -10.74
C PRO A 460 16.90 -23.60 -11.61
N ASP A 461 16.26 -24.73 -11.31
CA ASP A 461 16.42 -25.98 -12.05
C ASP A 461 15.49 -26.09 -13.27
N ALA A 462 14.58 -25.12 -13.47
CA ALA A 462 13.62 -25.12 -14.58
C ALA A 462 14.26 -24.89 -15.96
N VAL A 463 15.46 -24.29 -16.01
CA VAL A 463 16.10 -23.84 -17.27
C VAL A 463 16.88 -24.97 -17.98
N GLN A 464 16.73 -26.22 -17.54
CA GLN A 464 17.42 -27.36 -18.14
C GLN A 464 16.52 -28.09 -19.14
N GLY A 465 16.69 -27.83 -20.45
CA GLY A 465 15.93 -28.49 -21.53
C GLY A 465 16.27 -28.00 -22.94
N ALA A 466 15.65 -28.60 -23.96
CA ALA A 466 15.86 -28.25 -25.38
C ALA A 466 15.09 -26.97 -25.80
N LEU A 467 13.97 -26.67 -25.14
CA LEU A 467 13.19 -25.46 -25.38
C LEU A 467 13.74 -24.30 -24.52
N LYS A 468 14.04 -23.15 -25.15
CA LYS A 468 14.50 -21.96 -24.43
C LYS A 468 13.35 -21.38 -23.59
N LEU A 469 13.40 -21.61 -22.28
CA LEU A 469 12.50 -21.00 -21.30
C LEU A 469 13.03 -19.61 -20.92
N GLU A 470 12.26 -18.57 -21.20
CA GLU A 470 12.60 -17.21 -20.74
C GLU A 470 12.18 -17.03 -19.28
N ALA A 471 13.08 -16.50 -18.45
CA ALA A 471 12.83 -16.27 -17.03
C ALA A 471 13.32 -14.89 -16.56
N LEU A 472 12.44 -14.08 -15.95
CA LEU A 472 12.88 -12.81 -15.33
C LEU A 472 13.71 -13.10 -14.07
N LEU A 473 13.17 -13.90 -13.14
CA LEU A 473 13.78 -14.28 -11.87
C LEU A 473 14.02 -15.78 -11.80
N LEU A 474 15.17 -16.17 -11.24
CA LEU A 474 15.50 -17.54 -10.86
C LEU A 474 15.60 -17.60 -9.33
N ARG A 475 14.59 -18.18 -8.67
CA ARG A 475 14.45 -18.21 -7.21
C ARG A 475 13.72 -19.47 -6.76
N ASP A 476 13.93 -19.86 -5.50
CA ASP A 476 13.22 -20.97 -4.85
C ASP A 476 11.71 -20.85 -5.06
N PHE A 477 11.20 -21.67 -5.97
CA PHE A 477 9.82 -21.62 -6.39
C PHE A 477 8.86 -21.81 -5.21
N PHE A 478 9.15 -22.75 -4.30
CA PHE A 478 8.24 -23.07 -3.20
C PHE A 478 8.09 -21.90 -2.23
N ARG A 479 9.19 -21.17 -1.99
CA ARG A 479 9.19 -20.04 -1.05
C ARG A 479 8.42 -18.84 -1.58
N TYR A 480 8.54 -18.52 -2.87
CA TYR A 480 7.98 -17.28 -3.43
C TYR A 480 6.59 -17.44 -4.01
N ARG A 481 6.26 -18.64 -4.52
CA ARG A 481 4.99 -18.94 -5.19
C ARG A 481 3.76 -18.50 -4.41
N VAL A 482 3.69 -18.85 -3.12
CA VAL A 482 2.47 -18.61 -2.33
C VAL A 482 2.14 -17.12 -2.19
N PHE A 483 3.16 -16.25 -2.15
CA PHE A 483 2.96 -14.80 -2.11
C PHE A 483 2.53 -14.25 -3.45
N VAL A 484 3.22 -14.70 -4.49
CA VAL A 484 3.05 -14.24 -5.87
C VAL A 484 1.67 -14.64 -6.39
N GLU A 485 1.24 -15.90 -6.18
CA GLU A 485 -0.13 -16.34 -6.48
C GLU A 485 -1.17 -15.66 -5.58
N GLY A 486 -0.89 -15.49 -4.28
CA GLY A 486 -1.83 -14.88 -3.33
C GLY A 486 -2.14 -13.40 -3.64
N LEU A 487 -1.11 -12.62 -4.01
CA LEU A 487 -1.26 -11.22 -4.42
C LEU A 487 -1.95 -11.08 -5.79
N ASN A 488 -2.04 -12.15 -6.58
CA ASN A 488 -2.71 -12.15 -7.87
C ASN A 488 -3.93 -13.07 -7.90
N ALA A 489 -4.44 -13.42 -6.72
CA ALA A 489 -5.61 -14.27 -6.58
C ALA A 489 -6.81 -13.70 -7.33
N SER A 490 -7.49 -14.56 -8.07
CA SER A 490 -8.69 -14.22 -8.84
C SER A 490 -9.91 -14.90 -8.25
N LEU A 491 -11.04 -14.20 -8.25
CA LEU A 491 -12.34 -14.79 -7.93
C LEU A 491 -12.85 -15.71 -9.06
N GLU A 492 -12.23 -15.66 -10.24
CA GLU A 492 -12.52 -16.54 -11.36
C GLU A 492 -12.09 -17.98 -11.05
N GLY A 493 -12.86 -18.94 -11.53
CA GLY A 493 -12.57 -20.36 -11.33
C GLY A 493 -11.29 -20.83 -12.02
N SER A 494 -10.70 -21.89 -11.47
CA SER A 494 -9.53 -22.56 -12.04
C SER A 494 -9.95 -23.53 -13.15
N ALA A 495 -9.24 -23.55 -14.27
CA ALA A 495 -9.47 -24.53 -15.34
C ALA A 495 -9.15 -25.96 -14.85
N VAL A 496 -10.04 -26.91 -15.10
CA VAL A 496 -9.88 -28.31 -14.65
C VAL A 496 -9.91 -29.32 -15.78
N ALA A 497 -10.72 -29.09 -16.81
CA ALA A 497 -10.90 -29.99 -17.94
C ALA A 497 -11.36 -29.20 -19.18
N ALA A 498 -11.35 -29.85 -20.33
CA ALA A 498 -11.92 -29.31 -21.57
C ALA A 498 -12.94 -30.29 -22.13
N ALA A 499 -14.03 -29.76 -22.68
CA ALA A 499 -15.07 -30.55 -23.34
C ALA A 499 -15.45 -29.90 -24.66
N SER A 500 -15.86 -30.70 -25.63
CA SER A 500 -16.44 -30.19 -26.88
C SER A 500 -17.97 -30.16 -26.75
N ASP A 501 -18.58 -29.06 -27.18
CA ASP A 501 -20.03 -28.98 -27.38
C ASP A 501 -20.36 -28.49 -28.80
N ARG A 502 -21.66 -28.32 -29.09
CA ARG A 502 -22.16 -27.89 -30.40
C ARG A 502 -21.68 -26.49 -30.84
N HIS A 503 -21.07 -25.71 -29.94
CA HIS A 503 -20.51 -24.38 -30.21
C HIS A 503 -18.97 -24.37 -30.22
N GLY A 504 -18.31 -25.51 -30.00
CA GLY A 504 -16.85 -25.66 -30.06
C GLY A 504 -16.26 -26.20 -28.76
N ALA A 505 -14.94 -25.99 -28.59
CA ALA A 505 -14.24 -26.37 -27.37
C ALA A 505 -14.56 -25.40 -26.22
N ARG A 506 -14.85 -25.96 -25.05
CA ARG A 506 -15.16 -25.25 -23.82
C ARG A 506 -14.26 -25.70 -22.68
N ILE A 507 -13.71 -24.73 -21.95
CA ILE A 507 -12.98 -24.98 -20.70
C ILE A 507 -13.98 -25.11 -19.55
N LEU A 508 -13.86 -26.21 -18.80
CA LEU A 508 -14.56 -26.44 -17.56
C LEU A 508 -13.72 -25.86 -16.41
N THR A 509 -14.36 -25.10 -15.54
CA THR A 509 -13.70 -24.43 -14.41
C THR A 509 -14.31 -24.88 -13.09
N GLN A 510 -13.47 -25.06 -12.07
CA GLN A 510 -13.91 -25.16 -10.69
C GLN A 510 -13.88 -23.78 -10.03
N PRO A 511 -14.89 -23.38 -9.25
CA PRO A 511 -14.88 -22.10 -8.56
C PRO A 511 -13.76 -22.06 -7.50
N ASN A 512 -13.15 -20.88 -7.30
CA ASN A 512 -12.26 -20.68 -6.17
C ASN A 512 -13.09 -20.41 -4.91
N GLU A 513 -12.81 -21.15 -3.83
CA GLU A 513 -13.53 -21.02 -2.56
C GLU A 513 -12.76 -20.13 -1.60
N PHE A 514 -13.05 -18.83 -1.65
CA PHE A 514 -12.54 -17.85 -0.69
C PHE A 514 -13.61 -17.50 0.34
N GLY A 515 -13.18 -17.31 1.59
CA GLY A 515 -14.01 -16.77 2.66
C GLY A 515 -14.41 -15.31 2.38
N ALA A 516 -15.41 -14.80 3.11
CA ALA A 516 -15.92 -13.44 2.91
C ALA A 516 -14.83 -12.36 3.07
N SER A 517 -13.96 -12.50 4.09
CA SER A 517 -12.85 -11.58 4.33
C SER A 517 -11.86 -11.54 3.14
N MET A 518 -11.44 -12.70 2.66
CA MET A 518 -10.53 -12.79 1.50
C MET A 518 -11.15 -12.26 0.21
N ARG A 519 -12.45 -12.49 -0.02
CA ARG A 519 -13.17 -11.89 -1.16
C ARG A 519 -13.16 -10.37 -1.11
N SER A 520 -13.32 -9.78 0.08
CA SER A 520 -13.22 -8.34 0.29
C SER A 520 -11.81 -7.85 -0.04
N VAL A 521 -10.77 -8.51 0.49
CA VAL A 521 -9.36 -8.18 0.23
C VAL A 521 -9.01 -8.23 -1.26
N ILE A 522 -9.47 -9.27 -1.98
CA ILE A 522 -9.26 -9.39 -3.43
C ILE A 522 -9.96 -8.24 -4.16
N THR A 523 -11.20 -7.91 -3.76
CA THR A 523 -11.96 -6.82 -4.39
C THR A 523 -11.26 -5.48 -4.25
N GLU A 524 -10.81 -5.13 -3.04
CA GLU A 524 -10.06 -3.90 -2.76
C GLU A 524 -8.73 -3.87 -3.52
N SER A 525 -8.00 -4.98 -3.55
CA SER A 525 -6.73 -5.10 -4.28
C SER A 525 -6.90 -4.86 -5.78
N ARG A 526 -7.98 -5.39 -6.38
CA ARG A 526 -8.31 -5.16 -7.78
C ARG A 526 -8.72 -3.71 -8.06
N ALA A 527 -9.49 -3.11 -7.16
CA ALA A 527 -9.89 -1.70 -7.29
C ALA A 527 -8.67 -0.78 -7.30
N LEU A 528 -7.76 -0.98 -6.34
CA LEU A 528 -6.45 -0.31 -6.29
C LEU A 528 -5.67 -0.49 -7.60
N PHE A 529 -5.54 -1.73 -8.06
CA PHE A 529 -4.78 -2.06 -9.27
C PHE A 529 -5.34 -1.36 -10.51
N ARG A 530 -6.66 -1.35 -10.69
CA ARG A 530 -7.31 -0.66 -11.82
C ARG A 530 -7.15 0.85 -11.77
N SER A 531 -7.22 1.44 -10.57
CA SER A 531 -6.92 2.86 -10.39
C SER A 531 -5.47 3.16 -10.79
N PHE A 532 -4.53 2.32 -10.37
CA PHE A 532 -3.12 2.45 -10.75
C PHE A 532 -2.91 2.33 -12.27
N LEU A 533 -3.60 1.42 -12.97
CA LEU A 533 -3.50 1.32 -14.43
C LEU A 533 -3.96 2.59 -15.13
N ALA A 534 -4.99 3.28 -14.62
CA ALA A 534 -5.44 4.56 -15.17
C ALA A 534 -4.39 5.67 -14.98
N ASP A 535 -3.65 5.66 -13.87
CA ASP A 535 -2.58 6.62 -13.62
C ASP A 535 -1.43 6.48 -14.62
N LEU A 536 -1.18 5.29 -15.17
CA LEU A 536 -0.14 5.07 -16.19
C LEU A 536 -0.40 5.88 -17.47
N ASP A 537 -1.67 6.06 -17.85
CA ASP A 537 -2.04 6.82 -19.05
C ASP A 537 -1.78 8.34 -18.92
N THR A 538 -1.44 8.83 -17.72
CA THR A 538 -1.18 10.26 -17.47
C THR A 538 0.22 10.72 -17.90
N PHE A 539 1.11 9.79 -18.27
CA PHE A 539 2.45 10.10 -18.74
C PHE A 539 2.81 9.32 -20.03
N GLN A 540 3.93 9.71 -20.65
CA GLN A 540 4.43 9.04 -21.85
C GLN A 540 5.19 7.76 -21.47
N PRO A 541 5.08 6.69 -22.28
CA PRO A 541 6.02 5.57 -22.23
C PRO A 541 7.47 6.05 -22.22
N PRO A 542 8.39 5.28 -21.62
CA PRO A 542 9.80 5.61 -21.66
C PRO A 542 10.30 5.55 -23.10
N ASP A 543 11.12 6.52 -23.50
CA ASP A 543 11.73 6.54 -24.83
C ASP A 543 12.66 5.33 -25.03
N ASP A 544 13.43 4.99 -23.99
CA ASP A 544 14.30 3.81 -23.95
C ASP A 544 13.81 2.82 -22.89
N ILE A 545 13.51 1.59 -23.33
CA ILE A 545 13.16 0.49 -22.41
C ILE A 545 14.44 0.03 -21.69
N PRO A 546 14.43 -0.13 -20.35
CA PRO A 546 15.59 -0.64 -19.63
C PRO A 546 16.06 -2.00 -20.17
N SER A 547 17.38 -2.23 -20.14
CA SER A 547 17.95 -3.49 -20.62
C SER A 547 17.51 -4.68 -19.76
N LEU A 548 17.52 -5.89 -20.33
CA LEU A 548 17.19 -7.12 -19.60
C LEU A 548 18.00 -7.28 -18.30
N ALA A 549 19.28 -6.90 -18.30
CA ALA A 549 20.13 -6.97 -17.12
C ALA A 549 19.67 -6.01 -16.00
N VAL A 550 19.29 -4.78 -16.36
CA VAL A 550 18.76 -3.79 -15.41
C VAL A 550 17.41 -4.25 -14.86
N LEU A 551 16.51 -4.73 -15.72
CA LEU A 551 15.20 -5.25 -15.31
C LEU A 551 15.33 -6.42 -14.34
N ARG A 552 16.23 -7.36 -14.62
CA ARG A 552 16.48 -8.51 -13.74
C ARG A 552 17.04 -8.08 -12.39
N ALA A 553 18.09 -7.25 -12.37
CA ALA A 553 18.69 -6.78 -11.11
C ALA A 553 17.69 -6.00 -10.23
N ALA A 554 16.85 -5.17 -10.86
CA ALA A 554 15.77 -4.46 -10.17
C ALA A 554 14.73 -5.43 -9.60
N ALA A 555 14.29 -6.41 -10.39
CA ALA A 555 13.30 -7.39 -9.96
C ALA A 555 13.84 -8.27 -8.82
N GLU A 556 15.12 -8.64 -8.88
CA GLU A 556 15.80 -9.37 -7.81
C GLU A 556 15.83 -8.56 -6.52
N SER A 557 16.05 -7.25 -6.59
CA SER A 557 16.07 -6.39 -5.40
C SER A 557 14.70 -6.23 -4.74
N ILE A 558 13.62 -6.26 -5.53
CA ILE A 558 12.24 -6.13 -5.04
C ILE A 558 11.73 -7.46 -4.47
N VAL A 559 12.02 -8.59 -5.14
CA VAL A 559 11.46 -9.89 -4.72
C VAL A 559 11.96 -10.32 -3.34
N GLU A 560 13.16 -9.91 -2.92
CA GLU A 560 13.71 -10.19 -1.59
C GLU A 560 12.91 -9.57 -0.44
N GLU A 561 11.99 -8.64 -0.72
CA GLU A 561 11.08 -8.08 0.30
C GLU A 561 9.93 -9.03 0.66
N LEU A 562 9.56 -9.97 -0.22
CA LEU A 562 8.40 -10.85 -0.02
C LEU A 562 8.46 -11.69 1.27
N PRO A 563 9.57 -12.36 1.62
CA PRO A 563 9.61 -13.17 2.83
C PRO A 563 9.43 -12.36 4.12
N ALA A 564 9.89 -11.10 4.14
CA ALA A 564 9.65 -10.19 5.26
C ALA A 564 8.17 -9.80 5.40
N GLN A 565 7.39 -9.86 4.32
CA GLN A 565 5.95 -9.61 4.35
C GLN A 565 5.13 -10.83 4.79
N ALA A 566 5.75 -12.00 5.04
CA ALA A 566 5.00 -13.25 5.19
C ALA A 566 3.92 -13.22 6.27
N ARG A 567 4.23 -12.67 7.45
CA ARG A 567 3.27 -12.54 8.55
C ARG A 567 2.11 -11.59 8.22
N LYS A 568 2.37 -10.56 7.41
CA LYS A 568 1.38 -9.57 6.98
C LYS A 568 0.42 -10.11 5.93
N LEU A 569 0.81 -11.17 5.23
CA LEU A 569 0.05 -11.79 4.14
C LEU A 569 -0.54 -13.15 4.53
N GLU A 570 -0.57 -13.49 5.82
CA GLU A 570 -0.99 -14.80 6.31
C GLU A 570 -2.38 -15.24 5.83
N ILE A 571 -3.34 -14.30 5.77
CA ILE A 571 -4.67 -14.59 5.24
C ILE A 571 -4.62 -15.07 3.77
N LEU A 572 -3.78 -14.43 2.94
CA LEU A 572 -3.55 -14.87 1.57
C LEU A 572 -2.93 -16.27 1.56
N LEU A 573 -1.92 -16.52 2.41
CA LEU A 573 -1.22 -17.79 2.48
C LEU A 573 -2.14 -18.96 2.83
N LEU A 574 -2.97 -18.79 3.86
CA LEU A 574 -3.86 -19.84 4.37
C LEU A 574 -5.02 -20.13 3.41
N GLU A 575 -5.62 -19.10 2.81
CA GLU A 575 -6.73 -19.25 1.88
C GLU A 575 -6.25 -19.79 0.52
N GLN A 576 -5.15 -19.25 -0.02
CA GLN A 576 -4.58 -19.71 -1.28
C GLN A 576 -4.02 -21.13 -1.15
N GLY A 577 -3.35 -21.46 -0.05
CA GLY A 577 -2.87 -22.81 0.23
C GLY A 577 -3.99 -23.85 0.24
N ARG A 578 -5.16 -23.52 0.83
CA ARG A 578 -6.35 -24.39 0.81
C ARG A 578 -6.90 -24.61 -0.60
N ASN A 579 -6.96 -23.55 -1.43
CA ASN A 579 -7.41 -23.68 -2.82
C ASN A 579 -6.44 -24.50 -3.68
N LEU A 580 -5.13 -24.35 -3.48
CA LEU A 580 -4.10 -25.14 -4.16
C LEU A 580 -4.16 -26.63 -3.82
N ALA A 581 -4.39 -26.95 -2.54
CA ALA A 581 -4.54 -28.34 -2.10
C ALA A 581 -5.73 -29.01 -2.78
N ARG A 582 -6.84 -28.30 -2.97
CA ARG A 582 -8.06 -28.83 -3.61
C ARG A 582 -7.93 -29.01 -5.13
N GLY A 583 -7.27 -28.09 -5.82
CA GLY A 583 -6.99 -28.25 -7.26
C GLY A 583 -6.07 -29.43 -7.60
N SER A 584 -5.40 -30.01 -6.61
CA SER A 584 -4.61 -31.23 -6.75
C SER A 584 -5.42 -32.51 -6.53
N VAL A 585 -6.65 -32.39 -6.02
CA VAL A 585 -7.56 -33.49 -5.68
C VAL A 585 -8.74 -33.48 -6.65
N VAL A 586 -8.49 -33.79 -7.92
CA VAL A 586 -9.56 -34.23 -8.82
C VAL A 586 -9.44 -35.74 -8.93
N ASN A 587 -10.32 -36.43 -8.20
CA ASN A 587 -10.63 -37.84 -8.36
C ASN A 587 -11.08 -38.09 -9.80
N ILE A 588 -10.19 -38.60 -10.64
CA ILE A 588 -10.57 -39.29 -11.87
C ILE A 588 -10.66 -40.76 -11.49
N GLY A 589 -11.88 -41.27 -11.34
CA GLY A 589 -12.18 -42.70 -11.27
C GLY A 589 -11.53 -43.46 -10.11
N GLY A 590 -12.11 -43.37 -8.92
CA GLY A 590 -12.21 -44.50 -8.00
C GLY A 590 -10.96 -45.35 -7.69
N GLU A 591 -9.73 -44.84 -7.73
CA GLU A 591 -8.56 -45.53 -7.19
C GLU A 591 -7.60 -44.52 -6.54
N LYS A 592 -7.40 -44.66 -5.22
CA LYS A 592 -6.42 -43.87 -4.47
C LYS A 592 -5.02 -44.28 -4.89
N ILE A 593 -4.35 -43.47 -5.72
CA ILE A 593 -2.89 -43.52 -5.84
C ILE A 593 -2.32 -42.45 -4.92
N ALA A 594 -1.81 -42.89 -3.76
CA ALA A 594 -1.01 -42.06 -2.89
C ALA A 594 0.37 -41.84 -3.54
N MET A 595 0.63 -40.65 -4.08
CA MET A 595 2.01 -40.23 -4.35
C MET A 595 2.62 -39.67 -3.06
N GLY A 596 3.63 -40.39 -2.56
CA GLY A 596 4.30 -40.11 -1.30
C GLY A 596 4.99 -38.75 -1.30
N ALA A 597 4.72 -37.99 -0.25
CA ALA A 597 5.60 -36.92 0.18
C ALA A 597 6.85 -37.55 0.80
N SER A 598 7.94 -37.62 0.03
CA SER A 598 9.27 -37.78 0.62
C SER A 598 9.64 -36.47 1.29
N ARG A 599 9.62 -36.46 2.62
CA ARG A 599 10.32 -35.47 3.43
C ARG A 599 11.82 -35.60 3.15
N GLY A 600 12.43 -34.49 2.74
CA GLY A 600 13.87 -34.26 2.66
C GLY A 600 14.10 -32.77 2.86
#